data_AF-A0A937YG60-F1
#
_entry.id   AF-A0A937YG60-F1
#
_cell.length_a   1.000
_cell.length_b   1.000
_cell.length_c   1.000
_cell.angle_alpha   90.00
_cell.angle_beta   90.00
_cell.angle_gamma   90.00
#
_symmetry.space_group_name_H-M   'P 1'
#
loop_
_entity.id
_entity.type
_entity.pdbx_description
1 polymer ?
#
loop_
_entity_poly.entity_id
_entity_poly.type
_entity_poly.pdbx_seq_one_letter_code
_entity_poly.pdbx_strand_id
1 'polypeptide(L)'
;MDESSQRQVPEAFIRLYVPPGRIKPTLSWAELLERHELCEDLAQMLGEPARAQLHELGLAEADVLGRIRAGLPATNLDLTVGEIGWVLGRLAETLGWFDDNGQPLVID
;
A
#
# COMPACT_ATOMS: atom_id res chain seq x y z
N MET A 1 15.74 22.35 -12.75
CA MET A 1 16.18 21.44 -11.68
C MET A 1 15.55 20.11 -12.00
N ASP A 2 16.41 19.13 -12.26
CA ASP A 2 16.06 17.82 -12.81
C ASP A 2 15.89 16.88 -11.62
N GLU A 3 14.67 16.77 -11.10
CA GLU A 3 14.29 15.86 -10.01
C GLU A 3 13.15 14.98 -10.49
N SER A 4 13.28 14.47 -11.72
CA SER A 4 12.50 13.35 -12.22
C SER A 4 12.81 12.18 -11.29
N SER A 5 12.14 12.14 -10.15
CA SER A 5 12.22 11.11 -9.13
C SER A 5 12.10 9.81 -9.89
N GLN A 6 13.22 9.09 -10.04
CA GLN A 6 13.25 7.80 -10.71
C GLN A 6 12.53 6.83 -9.77
N ARG A 7 11.21 6.99 -9.68
CA ARG A 7 10.30 6.22 -8.86
C ARG A 7 10.23 4.85 -9.51
N GLN A 8 11.28 4.08 -9.29
CA GLN A 8 11.43 2.75 -9.82
C GLN A 8 10.39 1.90 -9.10
N VAL A 9 9.53 1.24 -9.88
CA VAL A 9 8.53 0.32 -9.33
C VAL A 9 9.28 -0.81 -8.60
N PRO A 10 9.07 -1.00 -7.28
CA PRO A 10 9.76 -2.03 -6.52
C PRO A 10 9.41 -3.43 -7.05
N GLU A 11 10.37 -4.36 -6.98
CA GLU A 11 10.14 -5.75 -7.42
C GLU A 11 8.97 -6.41 -6.66
N ALA A 12 8.82 -6.09 -5.37
CA ALA A 12 7.70 -6.55 -4.56
C ALA A 12 6.34 -6.11 -5.13
N PHE A 13 6.24 -4.91 -5.71
CA PHE A 13 5.03 -4.43 -6.37
C PHE A 13 4.81 -5.12 -7.72
N ILE A 14 5.87 -5.29 -8.52
CA ILE A 14 5.78 -5.99 -9.82
C ILE A 14 5.24 -7.41 -9.62
N ARG A 15 5.66 -8.10 -8.55
CA ARG A 15 5.20 -9.46 -8.22
C ARG A 15 3.70 -9.58 -8.02
N LEU A 16 2.98 -8.50 -7.66
CA LEU A 16 1.51 -8.50 -7.57
C LEU A 16 0.85 -8.83 -8.91
N TYR A 17 1.53 -8.51 -10.02
CA TYR A 17 1.06 -8.70 -11.39
C TYR A 17 1.71 -9.90 -12.09
N VAL A 18 2.53 -10.68 -11.38
CA VAL A 18 3.13 -11.90 -11.92
C VAL A 18 2.25 -13.10 -11.52
N PRO A 19 1.50 -13.71 -12.47
CA PRO A 19 0.65 -14.84 -12.15
C PRO A 19 1.48 -16.06 -11.74
N PRO A 20 0.89 -16.99 -10.94
CA PRO A 20 1.60 -18.17 -10.47
C PRO A 20 2.14 -18.99 -11.64
N GLY A 21 3.42 -19.36 -11.55
CA GLY A 21 4.12 -20.11 -12.60
C GLY A 21 4.63 -19.27 -13.77
N ARG A 22 4.53 -17.94 -13.73
CA ARG A 22 5.19 -17.03 -14.68
C ARG A 22 6.32 -16.23 -14.05
N ILE A 23 7.16 -15.69 -14.94
CA ILE A 23 8.30 -14.82 -14.59
C ILE A 23 8.00 -13.35 -14.92
N LYS A 24 7.15 -13.09 -15.92
CA LYS A 24 6.83 -11.74 -16.41
C LYS A 24 5.47 -11.27 -15.90
N PRO A 25 5.34 -9.98 -15.55
CA PRO A 25 4.06 -9.39 -15.18
C PRO A 25 3.10 -9.39 -16.37
N THR A 26 1.80 -9.36 -16.08
CA THR A 26 0.75 -9.23 -17.10
C THR A 26 0.60 -7.82 -17.64
N LEU A 27 1.02 -6.81 -16.86
CA LEU A 27 0.93 -5.40 -17.21
C LEU A 27 2.21 -4.88 -17.88
N SER A 28 2.04 -3.84 -18.69
CA SER A 28 3.14 -3.07 -19.27
C SER A 28 3.88 -2.27 -18.20
N TRP A 29 5.12 -1.84 -18.47
CA TRP A 29 5.88 -1.02 -17.51
C TRP A 29 5.20 0.31 -17.19
N ALA A 30 4.60 0.97 -18.19
CA ALA A 30 3.85 2.21 -17.99
C ALA A 30 2.65 2.02 -17.06
N GLU A 31 1.89 0.93 -17.23
CA GLU A 31 0.76 0.58 -16.37
C GLU A 31 1.23 0.25 -14.95
N LEU A 32 2.31 -0.51 -14.79
CA LEU A 32 2.90 -0.80 -13.48
C LEU A 32 3.32 0.48 -12.75
N LEU A 33 3.91 1.44 -13.45
CA LEU A 33 4.27 2.73 -12.88
C LEU A 33 3.03 3.49 -12.43
N GLU A 34 2.02 3.63 -13.30
CA GLU A 34 0.77 4.32 -12.96
C GLU A 34 0.08 3.69 -11.74
N ARG A 35 -0.03 2.36 -11.71
CA ARG A 35 -0.59 1.62 -10.56
C ARG A 35 0.22 1.83 -9.29
N HIS A 36 1.54 1.79 -9.39
CA HIS A 36 2.44 2.02 -8.25
C HIS A 36 2.30 3.43 -7.69
N GLU A 37 2.24 4.43 -8.57
CA GLU A 37 2.07 5.83 -8.18
C GLU A 37 0.73 6.08 -7.49
N LEU A 38 -0.35 5.49 -8.00
CA LEU A 38 -1.66 5.53 -7.36
C LEU A 38 -1.61 4.94 -5.94
N CYS A 39 -0.96 3.78 -5.79
CA CYS A 39 -0.86 3.13 -4.48
C CYS A 39 0.02 3.93 -3.50
N GLU A 40 1.12 4.51 -3.96
CA GLU A 40 1.99 5.38 -3.16
C GLU A 40 1.21 6.62 -2.67
N ASP A 41 0.52 7.33 -3.58
CA ASP A 41 -0.25 8.53 -3.22
C ASP A 41 -1.34 8.21 -2.21
N LEU A 42 -2.06 7.10 -2.41
CA LEU A 42 -3.09 6.65 -1.50
C LEU A 42 -2.54 6.31 -0.11
N ALA A 43 -1.41 5.60 -0.03
CA ALA A 43 -0.76 5.29 1.25
C ALA A 43 -0.36 6.57 2.00
N GLN A 44 0.19 7.57 1.29
CA GLN A 44 0.55 8.85 1.87
C GLN A 44 -0.67 9.63 2.37
N MET A 45 -1.75 9.68 1.57
CA MET A 45 -3.01 10.32 1.93
C MET A 45 -3.64 9.70 3.19
N LEU A 46 -3.52 8.38 3.35
CA LEU A 46 -4.08 7.65 4.48
C LEU A 46 -3.26 7.80 5.77
N GLY A 47 -2.04 8.34 5.71
CA GLY A 47 -1.14 8.50 6.87
C GLY A 47 -1.74 9.36 7.98
N GLU A 48 -2.25 10.54 7.66
CA GLU A 48 -2.89 11.43 8.65
C GLU A 48 -4.16 10.81 9.28
N PRO A 49 -5.16 10.31 8.51
CA PRO A 49 -6.35 9.71 9.11
C PRO A 49 -6.05 8.42 9.89
N ALA A 50 -5.00 7.68 9.54
CA ALA A 50 -4.54 6.54 10.34
C ALA A 50 -4.04 6.98 11.72
N ARG A 51 -3.20 8.02 11.77
CA ARG A 51 -2.70 8.60 13.03
C ARG A 51 -3.82 9.17 13.88
N ALA A 52 -4.78 9.86 13.25
CA ALA A 52 -5.96 10.37 13.93
C ALA A 52 -6.76 9.23 14.58
N GLN A 53 -7.04 8.15 13.85
CA GLN A 53 -7.74 6.99 14.42
C GLN A 53 -6.97 6.33 15.57
N LEU A 54 -5.64 6.19 15.46
CA LEU A 54 -4.81 5.63 16.52
C LEU A 54 -4.93 6.46 17.82
N HIS A 55 -4.81 7.79 17.72
CA HIS A 55 -4.79 8.68 18.87
C HIS A 55 -6.18 9.03 19.41
N GLU A 56 -7.12 9.39 18.55
CA GLU A 56 -8.45 9.87 18.95
C GLU A 56 -9.38 8.74 19.41
N LEU A 57 -9.25 7.56 18.80
CA LEU A 57 -10.09 6.41 19.13
C LEU A 57 -9.37 5.42 20.07
N GLY A 58 -8.09 5.62 20.36
CA GLY A 58 -7.29 4.74 21.21
C GLY A 58 -7.21 3.31 20.68
N LEU A 59 -7.19 3.15 19.35
CA LEU A 59 -7.16 1.86 18.68
C LEU A 59 -5.74 1.29 18.63
N ALA A 60 -5.62 -0.02 18.47
CA ALA A 60 -4.35 -0.63 18.10
C ALA A 60 -4.05 -0.42 16.61
N GLU A 61 -2.78 -0.48 16.24
CA GLU A 61 -2.31 -0.28 14.85
C GLU A 61 -3.02 -1.23 13.86
N ALA A 62 -3.16 -2.51 14.24
CA ALA A 62 -3.88 -3.50 13.44
C ALA A 62 -5.37 -3.17 13.26
N ASP A 63 -6.04 -2.63 14.28
CA ASP A 63 -7.44 -2.20 14.18
C ASP A 63 -7.61 -1.00 13.25
N VAL A 64 -6.67 -0.06 13.29
CA VAL A 64 -6.66 1.11 12.38
C VAL A 64 -6.52 0.64 10.93
N LEU A 65 -5.53 -0.21 10.66
CA LEU A 65 -5.34 -0.78 9.32
C LEU A 65 -6.61 -1.53 8.87
N GLY A 66 -7.25 -2.30 9.76
CA GLY A 66 -8.45 -3.07 9.46
C GLY A 66 -9.64 -2.19 9.04
N ARG A 67 -9.81 -1.06 9.72
CA ARG A 67 -10.82 -0.05 9.38
C ARG A 67 -10.54 0.64 8.05
N ILE A 68 -9.29 1.02 7.80
CA ILE A 68 -8.88 1.62 6.52
C ILE A 68 -9.18 0.65 5.38
N ARG A 69 -8.77 -0.61 5.52
CA ARG A 69 -9.06 -1.67 4.55
C ARG A 69 -10.56 -1.80 4.25
N ALA A 70 -11.39 -1.79 5.29
CA ALA A 70 -12.84 -1.87 5.13
C ALA A 70 -13.44 -0.64 4.42
N GLY A 71 -12.79 0.53 4.50
CA GLY A 71 -13.18 1.75 3.82
C GLY A 71 -12.68 1.87 2.37
N LEU A 72 -11.61 1.17 2.00
CA LEU A 72 -11.02 1.25 0.65
C LEU A 72 -12.00 0.96 -0.49
N PRO A 73 -12.91 -0.03 -0.41
CA PRO A 73 -13.90 -0.27 -1.46
C PRO A 73 -14.84 0.93 -1.72
N ALA A 74 -14.98 1.85 -0.77
CA ALA A 74 -15.82 3.04 -0.91
C ALA A 74 -15.11 4.20 -1.64
N THR A 75 -13.80 4.10 -1.89
CA THR A 75 -13.01 5.18 -2.53
C THR A 75 -13.22 5.29 -4.04
N ASN A 76 -14.03 4.40 -4.64
CA ASN A 76 -14.29 4.33 -6.09
C ASN A 76 -13.00 4.20 -6.93
N LEU A 77 -11.92 3.73 -6.31
CA LEU A 77 -10.66 3.37 -6.96
C LEU A 77 -10.72 1.89 -7.38
N ASP A 78 -10.32 1.57 -8.60
CA ASP A 78 -10.24 0.21 -9.13
C ASP A 78 -9.02 -0.55 -8.56
N LEU A 79 -8.99 -0.75 -7.25
CA LEU A 79 -7.93 -1.46 -6.54
C LEU A 79 -8.19 -2.97 -6.49
N THR A 80 -7.17 -3.74 -6.84
CA THR A 80 -7.13 -5.19 -6.63
C THR A 80 -6.81 -5.53 -5.17
N VAL A 81 -7.07 -6.77 -4.76
CA VAL A 81 -6.73 -7.26 -3.41
C VAL A 81 -5.21 -7.13 -3.14
N GLY A 82 -4.38 -7.38 -4.16
CA GLY A 82 -2.93 -7.23 -4.05
C GLY A 82 -2.50 -5.78 -3.83
N GLU A 83 -3.11 -4.83 -4.54
CA GLU A 83 -2.85 -3.40 -4.36
C GLU A 83 -3.31 -2.91 -3.00
N ILE A 84 -4.48 -3.35 -2.52
CA ILE A 84 -4.95 -3.04 -1.17
C ILE A 84 -3.94 -3.49 -0.12
N GLY A 85 -3.46 -4.73 -0.22
CA GLY A 85 -2.42 -5.24 0.69
C GLY A 85 -1.15 -4.42 0.63
N TRP A 86 -0.73 -4.01 -0.57
CA TRP A 86 0.46 -3.18 -0.75
C TRP A 86 0.30 -1.79 -0.12
N VAL A 87 -0.84 -1.11 -0.34
CA VAL A 87 -1.15 0.20 0.23
C VAL A 87 -1.12 0.14 1.77
N LEU A 88 -1.71 -0.90 2.36
CA LEU A 88 -1.73 -1.07 3.82
C LEU A 88 -0.33 -1.35 4.38
N GLY A 89 0.45 -2.21 3.74
CA GLY A 89 1.84 -2.47 4.15
C GLY A 89 2.71 -1.23 4.03
N ARG A 90 2.54 -0.46 2.96
CA ARG A 90 3.26 0.80 2.75
C ARG A 90 2.85 1.87 3.76
N LEU A 91 1.56 1.96 4.07
CA LEU A 91 1.05 2.84 5.12
C LEU A 91 1.65 2.47 6.49
N ALA A 92 1.66 1.18 6.83
CA ALA A 92 2.27 0.68 8.07
C ALA A 92 3.76 1.05 8.13
N GLU A 93 4.51 0.85 7.05
CA GLU A 93 5.92 1.21 6.95
C GLU A 93 6.15 2.72 7.16
N THR A 94 5.38 3.58 6.47
CA THR A 94 5.45 5.04 6.61
C THR A 94 5.16 5.50 8.04
N LEU A 95 4.27 4.81 8.75
CA LEU A 95 3.91 5.10 10.14
C LEU A 95 4.84 4.45 11.17
N GLY A 96 5.73 3.56 10.73
CA GLY A 96 6.66 2.84 11.59
C GLY A 96 6.01 1.68 12.37
N TRP A 97 4.92 1.10 11.85
CA TRP A 97 4.19 -0.01 12.46
C TRP A 97 4.77 -1.33 11.97
N PHE A 98 5.60 -1.97 12.81
CA PHE A 98 6.28 -3.21 12.51
C PHE A 98 5.89 -4.32 13.49
N ASP A 99 5.87 -5.56 13.00
CA ASP A 99 5.72 -6.75 13.82
C ASP A 99 7.02 -7.07 14.61
N ASP A 100 6.98 -8.13 15.43
CA ASP A 100 8.14 -8.58 16.22
C ASP A 100 9.36 -8.97 15.35
N ASN A 101 9.14 -9.28 14.06
CA ASN A 101 10.19 -9.61 13.11
C ASN A 101 10.74 -8.38 12.36
N GLY A 102 10.25 -7.17 12.68
CA GLY A 102 10.61 -5.93 11.98
C GLY A 102 10.04 -5.84 10.57
N GLN A 103 8.97 -6.58 10.26
CA GLN A 103 8.23 -6.48 9.01
C GLN A 103 7.04 -5.52 9.19
N PRO A 104 6.66 -4.74 8.16
CA PRO A 104 5.48 -3.88 8.26
C PRO A 104 4.25 -4.69 8.67
N LEU A 105 3.41 -4.15 9.56
CA LEU A 105 2.18 -4.84 9.92
C LEU A 105 1.31 -5.07 8.68
N VAL A 106 0.94 -6.33 8.45
CA VAL A 106 0.01 -6.74 7.40
C VAL A 106 -1.22 -7.37 8.05
N ILE A 107 -2.38 -7.07 7.51
CA ILE A 107 -3.67 -7.63 7.91
C ILE A 107 -4.22 -8.47 6.77
N ASP A 108 -4.49 -9.74 7.06
CA ASP A 108 -5.08 -10.74 6.15
C ASP A 108 -6.60 -10.55 5.97
#